data_AF-A0A537WL21-F1
#
_entry.id   AF-A0A537WL21-F1
#
_cell.length_a   1.000
_cell.length_b   1.000
_cell.length_c   1.000
_cell.angle_alpha   90.00
_cell.angle_beta   90.00
_cell.angle_gamma   90.00
#
_symmetry.space_group_name_H-M   'P 1'
#
loop_
_entity.id
_entity.type
_entity.pdbx_description
1 polymer ?
#
loop_
_entity_poly.entity_id
_entity_poly.type
_entity_poly.pdbx_seq_one_letter_code
_entity_poly.pdbx_strand_id
1 'polypeptide(L)'
;MFGEPAAERFNLEYRVADAAASPYLALGAVVWAGLDGIRQKCTLPPPPAHNFWDMSEAEREAAGVRPLPRSLGDALDNLEASAVARG
;
A
#
# COMPACT_ATOMS: atom_id res chain seq x y z
N MET A 1 -4.12 33.20 7.75
CA MET A 1 -4.17 32.03 6.86
C MET A 1 -3.17 31.01 7.40
N PHE A 2 -3.69 29.92 7.99
CA PHE A 2 -3.05 28.70 8.50
C PHE A 2 -1.98 28.83 9.62
N GLY A 3 -2.46 28.81 10.87
CA GLY A 3 -1.63 28.75 12.08
C GLY A 3 -2.19 27.81 13.15
N GLU A 4 -3.05 26.86 12.77
CA GLU A 4 -3.47 25.79 13.68
C GLU A 4 -2.47 24.63 13.56
N PRO A 5 -1.93 24.09 14.67
CA PRO A 5 -1.16 22.86 14.60
C PRO A 5 -2.05 21.79 13.96
N ALA A 6 -1.52 21.07 12.98
CA ALA A 6 -2.25 19.97 12.38
C ALA A 6 -2.64 19.01 13.52
N ALA A 7 -3.95 18.88 13.77
CA ALA A 7 -4.47 17.92 14.74
C ALA A 7 -3.81 16.55 14.48
N GLU A 8 -3.51 15.80 15.54
CA GLU A 8 -3.01 14.43 15.39
C GLU A 8 -4.03 13.64 14.55
N ARG A 9 -3.68 13.37 13.29
CA ARG A 9 -4.51 12.58 12.40
C ARG A 9 -3.96 11.16 12.39
N PHE A 10 -4.74 10.24 12.95
CA PHE A 10 -4.45 8.81 12.94
C PHE A 10 -5.05 8.12 11.70
N ASN A 11 -5.03 8.80 10.56
CA ASN A 11 -5.56 8.28 9.30
C ASN A 11 -4.41 8.00 8.31
N LEU A 12 -4.64 7.01 7.45
CA LEU A 12 -3.79 6.73 6.30
C LEU A 12 -4.62 6.95 5.02
N GLU A 13 -3.98 7.47 3.99
CA GLU A 13 -4.59 7.65 2.67
C GLU A 13 -4.12 6.52 1.74
N TYR A 14 -5.04 5.63 1.37
CA TYR A 14 -4.76 4.55 0.41
C TYR A 14 -5.19 4.99 -0.99
N ARG A 15 -4.21 5.34 -1.84
CA ARG A 15 -4.44 5.97 -3.15
C ARG A 15 -4.39 5.01 -4.35
N VAL A 16 -4.26 3.71 -4.10
CA VAL A 16 -4.09 2.68 -5.15
C VAL A 16 -5.43 2.22 -5.72
N ALA A 17 -6.52 2.34 -4.97
CA ALA A 17 -7.85 1.96 -5.44
C ALA A 17 -8.46 3.00 -6.39
N ASP A 18 -9.31 2.53 -7.30
CA ASP A 18 -10.10 3.36 -8.22
C ASP A 18 -11.62 3.07 -8.07
N ALA A 19 -12.44 3.76 -8.87
CA ALA A 19 -13.90 3.66 -8.82
C ALA A 19 -14.48 2.39 -9.47
N ALA A 20 -13.67 1.57 -10.14
CA ALA A 20 -14.12 0.30 -10.70
C ALA A 20 -14.14 -0.82 -9.65
N ALA A 21 -13.40 -0.66 -8.55
CA ALA A 21 -13.39 -1.62 -7.45
C ALA A 21 -14.69 -1.58 -6.64
N SER A 22 -15.15 -2.75 -6.16
CA SER A 22 -16.19 -2.81 -5.14
C SER A 22 -15.69 -2.12 -3.86
N PRO A 23 -16.37 -1.08 -3.35
CA PRO A 23 -15.91 -0.36 -2.17
C PRO A 23 -15.86 -1.25 -0.93
N TYR A 24 -16.75 -2.25 -0.85
CA TYR A 24 -16.78 -3.22 0.24
C TYR A 24 -15.56 -4.15 0.22
N LEU A 25 -15.20 -4.66 -0.96
CA LEU A 25 -14.06 -5.56 -1.10
C LEU A 25 -12.74 -4.80 -0.90
N ALA A 26 -12.62 -3.60 -1.47
CA ALA A 26 -11.43 -2.76 -1.32
C ALA A 26 -11.17 -2.40 0.15
N LEU A 27 -12.19 -1.91 0.86
CA LEU A 27 -12.06 -1.58 2.28
C LEU A 27 -11.76 -2.83 3.13
N GLY A 28 -12.47 -3.93 2.87
CA GLY A 28 -12.25 -5.20 3.56
C GLY A 28 -10.82 -5.72 3.40
N ALA A 29 -10.29 -5.70 2.19
CA ALA A 29 -8.92 -6.14 1.89
C ALA A 29 -7.87 -5.27 2.61
N VAL A 30 -8.03 -3.95 2.61
CA VAL A 30 -7.10 -3.03 3.29
C VAL A 30 -7.12 -3.23 4.80
N VAL A 31 -8.31 -3.35 5.40
CA VAL A 31 -8.44 -3.62 6.85
C VAL A 31 -7.83 -4.98 7.20
N TRP A 32 -8.09 -6.01 6.40
CA TRP A 32 -7.57 -7.36 6.62
C TRP A 32 -6.03 -7.38 6.57
N ALA A 33 -5.42 -6.76 5.56
CA ALA A 33 -3.97 -6.65 5.45
C ALA A 33 -3.35 -5.85 6.62
N GLY A 34 -4.02 -4.77 7.06
CA GLY A 34 -3.59 -4.00 8.23
C GLY A 34 -3.62 -4.82 9.53
N LEU A 35 -4.69 -5.59 9.75
CA LEU A 35 -4.82 -6.47 10.92
C LEU A 35 -3.76 -7.57 10.92
N ASP A 36 -3.46 -8.16 9.76
CA ASP A 36 -2.40 -9.14 9.60
C ASP A 36 -1.03 -8.55 9.99
N GLY A 37 -0.69 -7.36 9.48
CA GLY A 37 0.55 -6.66 9.82
C GLY A 37 0.69 -6.38 11.33
N ILE A 38 -0.41 -6.01 12.00
CA ILE A 38 -0.43 -5.82 13.47
C ILE A 38 -0.17 -7.15 14.19
N ARG A 39 -0.83 -8.23 13.79
CA ARG A 39 -0.67 -9.57 14.40
C ARG A 39 0.76 -10.09 14.25
N GLN A 40 1.34 -9.89 13.07
CA GLN A 40 2.71 -10.30 12.77
C GLN A 40 3.77 -9.32 13.31
N LYS A 41 3.36 -8.18 13.88
CA LYS A 41 4.25 -7.10 14.36
C LYS A 41 5.21 -6.64 13.26
N CYS A 42 4.70 -6.50 12.04
CA CYS A 42 5.48 -6.04 10.91
C CYS A 42 6.07 -4.65 11.18
N THR A 43 7.32 -4.45 10.76
CA THR A 43 7.97 -3.14 10.79
C THR A 43 7.69 -2.40 9.49
N LEU A 44 7.37 -1.11 9.59
CA LEU A 44 7.26 -0.27 8.42
C LEU A 44 8.66 0.10 7.92
N PRO A 45 8.91 0.08 6.60
CA PRO A 45 10.13 0.62 6.05
C PRO A 45 10.22 2.13 6.36
N PRO A 46 11.42 2.72 6.36
CA PRO A 46 11.58 4.15 6.49
C PRO A 46 10.81 4.86 5.36
N PRO A 47 10.27 6.06 5.63
CA PRO A 47 9.65 6.85 4.58
C PRO A 47 10.68 7.12 3.47
N PRO A 48 10.25 7.13 2.20
CA PRO A 48 11.16 7.37 1.08
C PRO A 48 11.78 8.77 1.20
N ALA A 49 13.09 8.85 1.00
CA ALA A 49 13.83 10.12 1.06
C ALA A 49 13.54 11.04 -0.13
N HIS A 50 13.15 10.46 -1.26
CA HIS A 50 12.87 11.16 -2.51
C HIS A 50 11.59 10.65 -3.15
N ASN A 51 11.06 11.45 -4.07
CA ASN A 51 9.89 11.06 -4.83
C ASN A 51 10.23 9.91 -5.79
N PHE A 52 9.44 8.83 -5.78
CA PHE A 52 9.70 7.66 -6.61
C PHE A 52 9.64 7.95 -8.12
N TRP A 53 8.97 9.04 -8.51
CA TRP A 53 8.85 9.47 -9.91
C TRP A 53 10.18 9.94 -10.50
N ASP A 54 11.10 10.44 -9.67
CA ASP A 54 12.38 11.00 -10.11
C ASP A 54 13.50 9.94 -10.13
N MET A 55 13.22 8.74 -9.64
CA MET A 55 14.16 7.63 -9.56
C MET A 55 14.18 6.82 -10.86
N SER A 56 15.35 6.34 -11.26
CA SER A 56 15.50 5.26 -12.23
C SER A 56 14.97 3.93 -11.68
N GLU A 57 14.77 2.95 -12.55
CA GLU A 57 14.34 1.60 -12.12
C GLU A 57 15.35 0.95 -11.16
N ALA A 58 16.64 1.05 -11.47
CA ALA A 58 17.71 0.53 -10.63
C ALA A 58 17.73 1.19 -9.23
N GLU A 59 17.48 2.51 -9.16
CA GLU A 59 17.40 3.21 -7.87
C GLU A 59 16.16 2.78 -7.06
N ARG A 60 15.02 2.56 -7.72
CA ARG A 60 13.80 2.06 -7.05
C ARG A 60 14.02 0.66 -6.49
N GLU A 61 14.64 -0.23 -7.26
CA GLU A 61 15.00 -1.57 -6.81
C GLU A 61 15.96 -1.53 -5.62
N ALA A 62 17.02 -0.72 -5.70
CA ALA A 62 17.99 -0.54 -4.61
C ALA A 62 17.34 0.03 -3.32
N ALA A 63 16.29 0.83 -3.45
CA ALA A 63 15.50 1.35 -2.34
C ALA A 63 14.43 0.38 -1.82
N GLY A 64 14.32 -0.83 -2.39
CA GLY A 64 13.31 -1.83 -2.00
C GLY A 64 11.89 -1.47 -2.44
N VAL A 65 11.74 -0.56 -3.40
CA VAL A 65 10.45 -0.15 -3.95
C VAL A 65 10.01 -1.16 -5.00
N ARG A 66 8.98 -1.94 -4.67
CA ARG A 66 8.39 -2.90 -5.61
C ARG A 66 7.26 -2.23 -6.40
N PRO A 67 7.23 -2.36 -7.74
CA PRO A 67 6.12 -1.84 -8.54
C PRO A 67 4.83 -2.60 -8.25
N LEU A 68 3.69 -1.93 -8.49
CA LEU A 68 2.39 -2.59 -8.50
C LEU A 68 2.28 -3.55 -9.70
N PRO A 69 1.34 -4.51 -9.67
CA PRO A 69 1.05 -5.37 -10.83
C PRO A 69 0.72 -4.54 -12.07
N ARG A 70 1.20 -4.95 -13.25
CA ARG A 70 1.04 -4.17 -14.49
C ARG A 70 -0.17 -4.60 -15.31
N SER A 71 -0.83 -5.69 -14.91
CA SER A 71 -2.04 -6.20 -15.54
C SER A 71 -2.99 -6.72 -14.46
N LEU A 72 -4.28 -6.86 -14.82
CA LEU A 72 -5.25 -7.54 -13.95
C LEU A 72 -4.86 -9.01 -13.71
N GLY A 73 -4.27 -9.68 -14.70
CA GLY A 73 -3.76 -11.05 -14.56
C GLY A 73 -2.68 -11.13 -13.48
N ASP A 74 -1.67 -10.27 -13.56
CA ASP A 74 -0.60 -10.19 -12.55
C ASP A 74 -1.16 -9.93 -11.14
N ALA A 75 -2.22 -9.12 -11.02
CA ALA A 75 -2.85 -8.82 -9.75
C ALA A 75 -3.61 -10.02 -9.18
N LEU A 76 -4.30 -10.79 -10.04
CA LEU A 76 -5.00 -12.02 -9.65
C LEU A 76 -4.01 -13.12 -9.24
N ASP A 77 -2.93 -13.30 -9.98
CA ASP A 77 -1.87 -14.27 -9.65
C ASP A 77 -1.28 -13.97 -8.26
N ASN A 78 -1.01 -12.68 -7.97
CA ASN A 78 -0.54 -12.25 -6.65
C ASN A 78 -1.56 -12.48 -5.53
N LEU A 79 -2.85 -12.27 -5.83
CA LEU A 79 -3.94 -12.53 -4.89
C LEU A 79 -4.03 -14.02 -4.55
N GLU A 80 -3.98 -14.89 -5.57
CA GLU A 80 -4.01 -16.35 -5.40
C GLU A 80 -2.78 -16.88 -4.66
N ALA A 81 -1.60 -16.31 -4.91
CA ALA A 81 -0.37 -16.70 -4.22
C ALA A 81 -0.35 -16.27 -2.73
N SER A 82 -1.17 -15.28 -2.34
CA SER A 82 -1.18 -14.73 -0.98
C SER A 82 -2.02 -15.57 -0.02
N ALA A 83 -1.36 -16.26 0.91
CA ALA A 83 -2.05 -16.99 1.98
C ALA A 83 -2.93 -16.07 2.85
N VAL A 84 -2.45 -14.86 3.14
CA VAL A 84 -3.20 -13.87 3.92
C VAL A 84 -4.47 -13.45 3.19
N ALA A 85 -4.36 -13.11 1.91
CA ALA A 85 -5.52 -12.60 1.17
C ALA A 85 -6.56 -13.68 0.85
N ARG A 86 -6.15 -14.96 0.82
CA ARG A 86 -7.06 -16.10 0.65
C ARG A 86 -7.78 -16.54 1.94
N GLY A 87 -7.28 -16.15 3.12
CA GLY A 87 -7.84 -16.51 4.42
C GLY A 87 -7.21 -17.76 5.02
#